data_AF-F8X567-F1
#
_entry.id   AF-F8X567-F1
#
_cell.length_a   1.000
_cell.length_b   1.000
_cell.length_c   1.000
_cell.angle_alpha   90.00
_cell.angle_beta   90.00
_cell.angle_gamma   90.00
#
_symmetry.space_group_name_H-M   'P 1'
#
loop_
_entity.id
_entity.type
_entity.pdbx_description
1 polymer ?
#
loop_
_entity_poly.entity_id
_entity_poly.type
_entity_poly.pdbx_seq_one_letter_code
_entity_poly.pdbx_strand_id
1 'polypeptide(L)'
;MIIDRHTTLEEFIFYMDLFNLDESKIDELFGLLNNYKFSEMFRVSFDELKFKQLIELQTKIKSFHDLIFVSFEVLHGLKYNDIISLSAFDCLGFALYAKNEISRITNLFKDIEYKPTAEEERAGIKKLSHGFFGTIDWYARRMGISNHDEVVELNWMRIYQCLKIDSDNNIFEKRYRQIITQQQKLTR
;
A
#
# COMPACT_ATOMS: atom_id res chain seq x y z
N MET A 1 5.63 14.68 -32.77
CA MET A 1 5.11 13.39 -32.29
C MET A 1 3.90 13.70 -31.43
N ILE A 2 2.73 13.14 -31.77
CA ILE A 2 1.50 13.43 -31.05
C ILE A 2 1.16 12.15 -30.29
N ILE A 3 1.34 12.17 -28.96
CA ILE A 3 0.74 11.18 -28.09
C ILE A 3 -0.73 11.59 -27.96
N ASP A 4 -1.64 10.74 -28.43
CA ASP A 4 -3.07 10.97 -28.37
C ASP A 4 -3.79 9.79 -27.70
N ARG A 5 -5.12 9.86 -27.59
CA ARG A 5 -5.91 8.86 -26.86
C ARG A 5 -5.85 7.47 -27.48
N HIS A 6 -5.46 7.35 -28.74
CA HIS A 6 -5.30 6.09 -29.46
C HIS A 6 -3.90 5.51 -29.33
N THR A 7 -2.93 6.27 -28.79
CA THR A 7 -1.61 5.75 -28.48
C THR A 7 -1.71 4.59 -27.50
N THR A 8 -1.21 3.44 -27.94
CA THR A 8 -1.13 2.23 -27.13
C THR A 8 -0.03 2.35 -26.08
N LEU A 9 -0.08 1.55 -25.02
CA LEU A 9 0.99 1.51 -24.04
C LEU A 9 2.31 1.06 -24.67
N GLU A 10 2.28 0.14 -25.65
CA GLU A 10 3.47 -0.28 -26.40
C GLU A 10 4.16 0.91 -27.10
N GLU A 11 3.41 1.71 -27.85
CA GLU A 11 3.91 2.91 -28.51
C GLU A 11 4.45 3.93 -27.50
N PHE A 12 3.75 4.10 -26.39
CA PHE A 12 4.18 5.00 -25.32
C PHE A 12 5.51 4.55 -24.68
N ILE A 13 5.67 3.27 -24.39
CA ILE A 13 6.92 2.72 -23.84
C ILE A 13 8.06 2.88 -24.83
N PHE A 14 7.82 2.59 -26.12
CA PHE A 14 8.82 2.82 -27.16
C PHE A 14 9.29 4.29 -27.19
N TYR A 15 8.37 5.25 -27.02
CA TYR A 15 8.73 6.65 -26.93
C TYR A 15 9.49 6.97 -25.64
N MET A 16 9.08 6.43 -24.49
CA MET A 16 9.82 6.62 -23.23
C MET A 16 11.29 6.23 -23.37
N ASP A 17 11.54 5.06 -23.97
CA ASP A 17 12.88 4.52 -24.17
C ASP A 17 13.67 5.37 -25.16
N LEU A 18 13.05 5.79 -26.26
CA LEU A 18 13.66 6.63 -27.28
C LEU A 18 14.10 8.00 -26.74
N PHE A 19 13.29 8.59 -25.85
CA PHE A 19 13.56 9.91 -25.26
C PHE A 19 14.27 9.86 -23.90
N ASN A 20 14.61 8.66 -23.43
CA ASN A 20 15.26 8.42 -22.15
C ASN A 20 14.60 9.21 -21.02
N LEU A 21 13.29 8.98 -20.82
CA LEU A 21 12.51 9.68 -19.79
C LEU A 21 12.94 9.19 -18.40
N ASP A 22 13.53 10.09 -17.62
CA ASP A 22 13.90 9.84 -16.23
C ASP A 22 12.70 9.99 -15.26
N GLU A 23 12.90 9.61 -13.99
CA GLU A 23 11.87 9.66 -12.95
C GLU A 23 11.25 11.06 -12.77
N SER A 24 12.02 12.13 -12.97
CA SER A 24 11.50 13.51 -12.80
C SER A 24 10.45 13.85 -13.84
N LYS A 25 10.65 13.39 -15.09
CA LYS A 25 9.70 13.56 -16.18
C LYS A 25 8.46 12.68 -16.02
N ILE A 26 8.62 11.51 -15.38
CA ILE A 26 7.50 10.62 -15.04
C ILE A 26 6.60 11.29 -13.99
N ASP A 27 7.17 11.94 -12.97
CA ASP A 27 6.38 12.68 -11.99
C ASP A 27 5.68 13.90 -12.60
N GLU A 28 6.34 14.61 -13.53
CA GLU A 28 5.71 15.68 -14.32
C GLU A 28 4.52 15.15 -15.14
N LEU A 29 4.69 14.01 -15.81
CA LEU A 29 3.63 13.33 -16.56
C LEU A 29 2.44 12.97 -15.66
N PHE A 30 2.68 12.42 -14.46
CA PHE A 30 1.60 12.18 -13.50
C PHE A 30 0.93 13.47 -13.02
N GLY A 31 1.68 14.55 -12.86
CA GLY A 31 1.14 15.88 -12.58
C GLY A 31 0.12 16.32 -13.64
N LEU A 32 0.43 16.10 -14.92
CA LEU A 32 -0.47 16.38 -16.05
C LEU A 32 -1.69 15.46 -16.07
N LEU A 33 -1.53 14.21 -15.64
CA LEU A 33 -2.59 13.20 -15.64
C LEU A 33 -3.54 13.27 -14.44
N ASN A 34 -3.27 14.09 -13.41
CA ASN A 34 -4.14 14.19 -12.23
C ASN A 34 -5.61 14.54 -12.56
N ASN A 35 -5.85 15.25 -13.67
CA ASN A 35 -7.20 15.59 -14.13
C ASN A 35 -7.77 14.60 -15.17
N TYR A 36 -6.95 13.62 -15.59
CA TYR A 36 -7.35 12.64 -16.57
C TYR A 36 -8.20 11.54 -15.92
N LYS A 37 -9.36 11.28 -16.50
CA LYS A 37 -10.20 10.14 -16.11
C LYS A 37 -9.89 8.97 -17.03
N PHE A 38 -9.27 7.93 -16.48
CA PHE A 38 -9.17 6.65 -17.14
C PHE A 38 -10.55 5.96 -17.17
N SER A 39 -10.69 4.95 -18.03
CA SER A 39 -11.93 4.20 -18.19
C SER A 39 -12.40 3.58 -16.86
N GLU A 40 -13.68 3.81 -16.52
CA GLU A 40 -14.31 3.26 -15.31
C GLU A 40 -14.30 1.72 -15.28
N MET A 41 -14.11 1.06 -16.43
CA MET A 41 -13.95 -0.39 -16.49
C MET A 41 -12.76 -0.92 -15.69
N PHE A 42 -11.72 -0.10 -15.52
CA PHE A 42 -10.51 -0.46 -14.76
C PHE A 42 -10.61 -0.08 -13.29
N ARG A 43 -11.71 0.55 -12.86
CA ARG A 43 -11.87 0.99 -11.49
C ARG A 43 -12.10 -0.21 -10.58
N VAL A 44 -11.34 -0.26 -9.48
CA VAL A 44 -11.43 -1.30 -8.45
C VAL A 44 -11.57 -0.67 -7.07
N SER A 45 -12.23 -1.36 -6.15
CA SER A 45 -12.28 -0.94 -4.75
C SER A 45 -11.04 -1.46 -4.02
N PHE A 46 -10.12 -0.55 -3.67
CA PHE A 46 -8.92 -0.93 -2.92
C PHE A 46 -9.26 -1.43 -1.51
N ASP A 47 -10.37 -1.01 -0.91
CA ASP A 47 -10.83 -1.46 0.41
C ASP A 47 -11.33 -2.92 0.40
N GLU A 48 -11.66 -3.47 -0.78
CA GLU A 48 -12.15 -4.83 -0.94
C GLU A 48 -11.03 -5.86 -1.17
N LEU A 49 -9.78 -5.39 -1.36
CA LEU A 49 -8.66 -6.26 -1.70
C LEU A 49 -8.38 -7.31 -0.63
N LYS A 50 -7.91 -8.47 -1.09
CA LYS A 50 -7.29 -9.46 -0.21
C LYS A 50 -5.94 -8.94 0.26
N PHE A 51 -5.52 -9.36 1.44
CA PHE A 51 -4.26 -8.92 2.01
C PHE A 51 -3.07 -9.33 1.14
N LYS A 52 -3.11 -10.51 0.51
CA LYS A 52 -2.11 -10.91 -0.48
C LYS A 52 -1.94 -9.93 -1.63
N GLN A 53 -3.02 -9.33 -2.14
CA GLN A 53 -2.94 -8.39 -3.26
C GLN A 53 -2.22 -7.12 -2.83
N LEU A 54 -2.45 -6.63 -1.60
CA LEU A 54 -1.68 -5.50 -1.05
C LEU A 54 -0.20 -5.84 -0.88
N ILE A 55 0.11 -7.04 -0.37
CA ILE A 55 1.48 -7.52 -0.23
C ILE A 55 2.15 -7.54 -1.59
N GLU A 56 1.51 -8.12 -2.60
CA GLU A 56 2.05 -8.19 -3.96
C GLU A 56 2.28 -6.81 -4.57
N LEU A 57 1.31 -5.88 -4.45
CA LEU A 57 1.48 -4.51 -4.93
C LEU A 57 2.68 -3.82 -4.27
N GLN A 58 2.81 -3.87 -2.94
CA GLN A 58 3.91 -3.18 -2.25
C GLN A 58 5.28 -3.87 -2.44
N THR A 59 5.30 -5.20 -2.57
CA THR A 59 6.56 -5.95 -2.71
C THR A 59 7.06 -6.00 -4.14
N LYS A 60 6.19 -6.18 -5.13
CA LYS A 60 6.58 -6.30 -6.54
C LYS A 60 6.77 -4.93 -7.24
N ILE A 61 6.07 -3.88 -6.83
CA ILE A 61 6.27 -2.55 -7.43
C ILE A 61 7.59 -1.95 -6.93
N LYS A 62 8.54 -1.76 -7.85
CA LYS A 62 9.86 -1.17 -7.59
C LYS A 62 10.21 -0.05 -8.56
N SER A 63 9.56 -0.03 -9.72
CA SER A 63 9.74 0.96 -10.78
C SER A 63 8.39 1.47 -11.29
N PHE A 64 8.45 2.50 -12.14
CA PHE A 64 7.28 2.98 -12.88
C PHE A 64 6.68 1.90 -13.80
N HIS A 65 7.52 1.11 -14.46
CA HIS A 65 7.06 0.00 -15.27
C HIS A 65 6.27 -1.00 -14.42
N ASP A 66 6.81 -1.39 -13.27
CA ASP A 66 6.11 -2.29 -12.34
C ASP A 66 4.77 -1.68 -11.88
N LEU A 67 4.73 -0.38 -11.60
CA LEU A 67 3.50 0.28 -11.18
C LEU A 67 2.37 0.09 -12.20
N ILE A 68 2.66 0.12 -13.50
CA ILE A 68 1.67 -0.16 -14.53
C ILE A 68 1.34 -1.66 -14.53
N PHE A 69 2.34 -2.51 -14.83
CA PHE A 69 2.10 -3.91 -15.12
C PHE A 69 1.63 -4.72 -13.90
N VAL A 70 2.28 -4.54 -12.75
CA VAL A 70 1.90 -5.24 -11.51
C VAL A 70 0.50 -4.81 -11.07
N SER A 71 0.13 -3.52 -11.21
CA SER A 71 -1.22 -3.08 -10.84
C SER A 71 -2.28 -3.77 -11.68
N PHE A 72 -2.11 -3.85 -13.00
CA PHE A 72 -3.07 -4.56 -13.87
C PHE A 72 -3.06 -6.07 -13.64
N GLU A 73 -1.90 -6.68 -13.46
CA GLU A 73 -1.78 -8.12 -13.18
C GLU A 73 -2.50 -8.49 -11.87
N VAL A 74 -2.22 -7.79 -10.78
CA VAL A 74 -2.74 -8.12 -9.44
C VAL A 74 -4.21 -7.77 -9.29
N LEU A 75 -4.68 -6.68 -9.91
CA LEU A 75 -6.03 -6.15 -9.71
C LEU A 75 -7.03 -6.63 -10.78
N HIS A 76 -6.56 -6.87 -12.01
CA HIS A 76 -7.40 -7.27 -13.14
C HIS A 76 -7.05 -8.64 -13.72
N GLY A 77 -5.93 -9.25 -13.32
CA GLY A 77 -5.49 -10.54 -13.86
C GLY A 77 -5.01 -10.47 -15.32
N LEU A 78 -4.72 -9.26 -15.83
CA LEU A 78 -4.29 -9.06 -17.20
C LEU A 78 -2.83 -9.46 -17.38
N LYS A 79 -2.51 -10.05 -18.54
CA LYS A 79 -1.13 -10.40 -18.89
C LYS A 79 -0.46 -9.24 -19.63
N TYR A 80 0.87 -9.27 -19.69
CA TYR A 80 1.69 -8.27 -20.38
C TYR A 80 1.15 -7.91 -21.77
N ASN A 81 0.87 -8.91 -22.62
CA ASN A 81 0.39 -8.69 -23.99
C ASN A 81 -0.97 -7.98 -24.05
N ASP A 82 -1.84 -8.24 -23.07
CA ASP A 82 -3.13 -7.55 -22.99
C ASP A 82 -2.90 -6.10 -22.60
N ILE A 83 -2.03 -5.85 -21.60
CA ILE A 83 -1.75 -4.53 -21.03
C ILE A 83 -1.07 -3.61 -22.06
N ILE A 84 -0.09 -4.08 -22.82
CA ILE A 84 0.62 -3.25 -23.82
C ILE A 84 -0.29 -2.78 -24.96
N SER A 85 -1.37 -3.53 -25.24
CA SER A 85 -2.34 -3.21 -26.29
C SER A 85 -3.41 -2.19 -25.86
N LEU A 86 -3.50 -1.90 -24.56
CA LEU A 86 -4.43 -0.91 -24.03
C LEU A 86 -3.99 0.51 -24.36
N SER A 87 -4.93 1.46 -24.24
CA SER A 87 -4.62 2.89 -24.31
C SER A 87 -3.59 3.27 -23.25
N ALA A 88 -2.52 3.95 -23.66
CA ALA A 88 -1.50 4.45 -22.75
C ALA A 88 -2.13 5.36 -21.68
N PHE A 89 -3.11 6.17 -22.05
CA PHE A 89 -3.79 7.07 -21.13
C PHE A 89 -4.57 6.32 -20.04
N ASP A 90 -5.26 5.23 -20.41
CA ASP A 90 -5.95 4.40 -19.43
C ASP A 90 -4.96 3.71 -18.50
N CYS A 91 -3.87 3.17 -19.05
CA CYS A 91 -2.82 2.51 -18.28
C CYS A 91 -2.16 3.45 -17.27
N LEU A 92 -1.79 4.65 -17.71
CA LEU A 92 -1.13 5.65 -16.88
C LEU A 92 -2.09 6.23 -15.83
N GLY A 93 -3.35 6.51 -16.22
CA GLY A 93 -4.36 7.01 -15.28
C GLY A 93 -4.68 5.98 -14.21
N PHE A 94 -4.80 4.70 -14.57
CA PHE A 94 -5.00 3.62 -13.60
C PHE A 94 -3.78 3.43 -12.70
N ALA A 95 -2.56 3.48 -13.24
CA ALA A 95 -1.32 3.40 -12.47
C ALA A 95 -1.21 4.52 -11.43
N LEU A 96 -1.59 5.75 -11.79
CA LEU A 96 -1.64 6.88 -10.87
C LEU A 96 -2.69 6.68 -9.78
N TYR A 97 -3.89 6.20 -10.14
CA TYR A 97 -4.92 5.85 -9.18
C TYR A 97 -4.45 4.79 -8.18
N ALA A 98 -3.82 3.71 -8.67
CA ALA A 98 -3.26 2.66 -7.84
C ALA A 98 -2.16 3.18 -6.91
N LYS A 99 -1.23 4.02 -7.41
CA LYS A 99 -0.17 4.68 -6.60
C LYS A 99 -0.78 5.46 -5.43
N ASN A 100 -1.84 6.23 -5.69
CA ASN A 100 -2.51 7.04 -4.69
C ASN A 100 -3.21 6.17 -3.63
N GLU A 101 -3.92 5.12 -4.04
CA GLU A 101 -4.59 4.20 -3.11
C GLU A 101 -3.61 3.38 -2.28
N ILE A 102 -2.52 2.89 -2.88
CA ILE A 102 -1.44 2.22 -2.13
C ILE A 102 -0.84 3.16 -1.09
N SER A 103 -0.64 4.44 -1.45
CA SER A 103 -0.11 5.46 -0.53
C SER A 103 -1.10 5.75 0.61
N ARG A 104 -2.40 5.87 0.30
CA ARG A 104 -3.48 6.03 1.29
C ARG A 104 -3.47 4.88 2.30
N ILE A 105 -3.46 3.63 1.82
CA ILE A 105 -3.44 2.44 2.67
C ILE A 105 -2.17 2.39 3.51
N THR A 106 -1.01 2.67 2.92
CA THR A 106 0.27 2.72 3.66
C THR A 106 0.21 3.71 4.82
N ASN A 107 -0.40 4.89 4.61
CA ASN A 107 -0.56 5.88 5.67
C ASN A 107 -1.52 5.41 6.77
N LEU A 108 -2.61 4.71 6.43
CA LEU A 108 -3.51 4.13 7.44
C LEU A 108 -2.76 3.20 8.40
N PHE A 109 -1.90 2.32 7.88
CA PHE A 109 -1.10 1.42 8.72
C PHE A 109 -0.06 2.19 9.56
N LYS A 110 0.64 3.17 8.96
CA LYS A 110 1.60 4.01 9.69
C LYS A 110 0.96 4.79 10.84
N ASP A 111 -0.25 5.27 10.66
CA ASP A 111 -0.95 6.07 11.67
C ASP A 111 -1.27 5.29 12.95
N ILE A 112 -1.40 3.97 12.85
CA ILE A 112 -1.68 3.09 13.99
C ILE A 112 -0.43 2.41 14.56
N GLU A 113 0.74 2.60 13.94
CA GLU A 113 1.99 2.03 14.42
C GLU A 113 2.34 2.53 15.83
N TYR A 114 2.79 1.60 16.66
CA TYR A 114 3.23 1.92 18.02
C TYR A 114 4.45 2.83 17.97
N LYS A 115 4.38 3.96 18.68
CA LYS A 115 5.49 4.90 18.85
C LYS A 115 6.31 4.50 20.08
N PRO A 116 7.51 3.95 19.91
CA PRO A 116 8.31 3.48 21.04
C PRO A 116 8.78 4.62 21.94
N THR A 117 9.02 4.32 23.20
CA THR A 117 9.68 5.24 24.13
C THR A 117 11.19 5.29 23.87
N ALA A 118 11.86 6.30 24.43
CA ALA A 118 13.31 6.41 24.30
C ALA A 118 14.06 5.18 24.85
N GLU A 119 13.54 4.55 25.90
CA GLU A 119 14.09 3.33 26.48
C GLU A 119 13.92 2.13 25.56
N GLU A 120 12.76 1.98 24.92
CA GLU A 120 12.49 0.92 23.95
C GLU A 120 13.34 1.10 22.68
N GLU A 121 13.54 2.36 22.24
CA GLU A 121 14.47 2.67 21.16
C GLU A 121 15.91 2.26 21.51
N ARG A 122 16.38 2.58 22.73
CA ARG A 122 17.71 2.16 23.22
C ARG A 122 17.83 0.63 23.33
N ALA A 123 16.73 -0.05 23.70
CA ALA A 123 16.67 -1.51 23.72
C ALA A 123 16.66 -2.13 22.30
N GLY A 124 16.55 -1.31 21.25
CA GLY A 124 16.66 -1.75 19.87
C GLY A 124 15.35 -2.17 19.24
N ILE A 125 14.20 -1.72 19.74
CA ILE A 125 12.87 -2.08 19.20
C ILE A 125 12.73 -1.81 17.69
N LYS A 126 13.43 -0.80 17.16
CA LYS A 126 13.46 -0.50 15.71
C LYS A 126 14.04 -1.62 14.85
N LYS A 127 14.80 -2.55 15.46
CA LYS A 127 15.34 -3.74 14.77
C LYS A 127 14.33 -4.88 14.67
N LEU A 128 13.18 -4.78 15.32
CA LEU A 128 12.14 -5.82 15.38
C LEU A 128 11.03 -5.60 14.32
N SER A 129 11.38 -5.13 13.13
CA SER A 129 10.42 -4.97 12.03
C SER A 129 10.31 -6.27 11.23
N HIS A 130 9.12 -6.87 11.27
CA HIS A 130 8.81 -8.12 10.56
C HIS A 130 7.92 -7.87 9.33
N GLY A 131 7.65 -6.60 9.01
CA GLY A 131 6.80 -6.18 7.88
C GLY A 131 5.46 -6.91 7.82
N PHE A 132 5.03 -7.25 6.61
CA PHE A 132 3.79 -8.00 6.39
C PHE A 132 3.76 -9.36 7.09
N PHE A 133 4.89 -10.07 7.17
CA PHE A 133 4.94 -11.36 7.85
C PHE A 133 4.60 -11.22 9.33
N GLY A 134 5.10 -10.16 9.98
CA GLY A 134 4.72 -9.83 11.35
C GLY A 134 3.22 -9.59 11.52
N THR A 135 2.60 -8.91 10.56
CA THR A 135 1.15 -8.69 10.55
C THR A 135 0.37 -9.99 10.37
N ILE A 136 0.80 -10.86 9.45
CA ILE A 136 0.19 -12.18 9.21
C ILE A 136 0.26 -13.03 10.48
N ASP A 137 1.45 -13.15 11.06
CA ASP A 137 1.68 -13.95 12.26
C ASP A 137 0.89 -13.42 13.48
N TRP A 138 0.86 -12.09 13.66
CA TRP A 138 0.05 -11.47 14.71
C TRP A 138 -1.44 -11.77 14.53
N TYR A 139 -1.98 -11.64 13.31
CA TYR A 139 -3.39 -11.87 13.05
C TYR A 139 -3.75 -13.35 13.23
N ALA A 140 -2.89 -14.25 12.75
CA ALA A 140 -3.04 -15.69 12.92
C ALA A 140 -3.15 -16.07 14.41
N ARG A 141 -2.21 -15.57 15.23
CA ARG A 141 -2.21 -15.78 16.68
C ARG A 141 -3.46 -15.21 17.35
N ARG A 142 -3.90 -14.01 16.95
CA ARG A 142 -5.11 -13.37 17.50
C ARG A 142 -6.36 -14.21 17.26
N MET A 143 -6.51 -14.76 16.06
CA MET A 143 -7.72 -15.45 15.64
C MET A 143 -7.68 -16.97 15.87
N GLY A 144 -6.55 -17.51 16.35
CA GLY A 144 -6.36 -18.96 16.50
C GLY A 144 -6.24 -19.69 15.16
N ILE A 145 -5.80 -19.00 14.10
CA ILE A 145 -5.59 -19.58 12.78
C ILE A 145 -4.23 -20.28 12.79
N SER A 146 -4.23 -21.57 12.44
CA SER A 146 -2.99 -22.37 12.40
C SER A 146 -2.26 -22.28 11.05
N ASN A 147 -3.00 -22.03 9.97
CA ASN A 147 -2.44 -21.89 8.63
C ASN A 147 -2.33 -20.40 8.23
N HIS A 148 -1.11 -19.87 8.18
CA HIS A 148 -0.85 -18.47 7.83
C HIS A 148 -1.36 -18.09 6.43
N ASP A 149 -1.51 -19.05 5.51
CA ASP A 149 -2.04 -18.79 4.17
C ASP A 149 -3.52 -18.37 4.20
N GLU A 150 -4.27 -18.77 5.23
CA GLU A 150 -5.67 -18.33 5.37
C GLU A 150 -5.76 -16.83 5.65
N VAL A 151 -4.76 -16.26 6.35
CA VAL A 151 -4.74 -14.84 6.70
C VAL A 151 -4.55 -13.97 5.47
N VAL A 152 -3.70 -14.38 4.52
CA VAL A 152 -3.42 -13.57 3.32
C VAL A 152 -4.61 -13.53 2.35
N GLU A 153 -5.52 -14.50 2.45
CA GLU A 153 -6.77 -14.53 1.67
C GLU A 153 -7.87 -13.64 2.27
N LEU A 154 -7.70 -13.16 3.50
CA LEU A 154 -8.67 -12.26 4.12
C LEU A 154 -8.62 -10.87 3.52
N ASN A 155 -9.74 -10.17 3.62
CA ASN A 155 -9.81 -8.76 3.29
C ASN A 155 -8.93 -7.95 4.27
N TRP A 156 -8.09 -7.06 3.73
CA TRP A 156 -7.11 -6.33 4.53
C TRP A 156 -7.74 -5.34 5.52
N MET A 157 -8.92 -4.78 5.22
CA MET A 157 -9.61 -3.85 6.13
C MET A 157 -9.95 -4.54 7.46
N ARG A 158 -10.25 -5.84 7.45
CA ARG A 158 -10.49 -6.60 8.69
C ARG A 158 -9.21 -6.68 9.52
N ILE A 159 -8.07 -6.96 8.89
CA ILE A 159 -6.76 -7.02 9.55
C ILE A 159 -6.40 -5.66 10.12
N TYR A 160 -6.58 -4.60 9.33
CA TYR A 160 -6.36 -3.21 9.75
C TYR A 160 -7.23 -2.81 10.95
N GLN A 161 -8.53 -3.12 10.91
CA GLN A 161 -9.45 -2.80 12.01
C GLN A 161 -9.03 -3.48 13.32
N CYS A 162 -8.61 -4.75 13.27
CA CYS A 162 -8.09 -5.43 14.44
C CYS A 162 -6.82 -4.76 14.99
N LEU A 163 -5.88 -4.36 14.11
CA LEU A 163 -4.67 -3.65 14.53
C LEU A 163 -5.01 -2.31 15.18
N LYS A 164 -5.96 -1.59 14.59
CA LYS A 164 -6.43 -0.31 15.11
C LYS A 164 -7.04 -0.45 16.50
N ILE A 165 -7.90 -1.45 16.72
CA ILE A 165 -8.48 -1.74 18.04
C ILE A 165 -7.39 -1.97 19.08
N ASP A 166 -6.36 -2.75 18.74
CA ASP A 166 -5.25 -3.02 19.66
C ASP A 166 -4.40 -1.77 19.90
N SER A 167 -4.16 -0.96 18.88
CA SER A 167 -3.45 0.32 19.01
C SER A 167 -4.21 1.27 19.94
N ASP A 168 -5.52 1.44 19.74
CA ASP A 168 -6.39 2.28 20.57
C ASP A 168 -6.40 1.80 22.04
N ASN A 169 -6.53 0.49 22.27
CA ASN A 169 -6.47 -0.11 23.60
C ASN A 169 -5.11 0.11 24.26
N ASN A 170 -4.00 -0.09 23.54
CA ASN A 170 -2.65 0.11 24.05
C ASN A 170 -2.39 1.58 24.42
N ILE A 171 -2.88 2.52 23.61
CA ILE A 171 -2.78 3.96 23.90
C ILE A 171 -3.57 4.30 25.17
N PHE A 172 -4.79 3.77 25.31
CA PHE A 172 -5.60 3.96 26.51
C PHE A 172 -4.89 3.41 27.76
N GLU A 173 -4.42 2.16 27.72
CA GLU A 173 -3.71 1.51 28.83
C GLU A 173 -2.46 2.28 29.24
N LYS A 174 -1.70 2.79 28.27
CA LYS A 174 -0.52 3.62 28.54
C LYS A 174 -0.89 4.90 29.28
N ARG A 175 -1.93 5.61 28.83
CA ARG A 175 -2.44 6.83 29.49
C ARG A 175 -2.95 6.52 30.90
N TYR A 176 -3.70 5.43 31.05
CA TYR A 176 -4.24 4.99 32.33
C TYR A 176 -3.12 4.71 33.35
N ARG A 177 -2.10 3.92 32.97
CA ARG A 177 -0.95 3.62 33.83
C ARG A 177 -0.18 4.87 34.25
N GLN A 178 -0.03 5.85 33.36
CA GLN A 178 0.62 7.13 33.67
C GLN A 178 -0.14 7.89 34.76
N ILE A 179 -1.48 7.97 34.65
CA ILE A 179 -2.34 8.62 35.65
C ILE A 179 -2.21 7.93 37.02
N ILE A 180 -2.32 6.60 37.06
CA ILE A 180 -2.20 5.83 38.32
C ILE A 180 -0.82 6.03 38.96
N THR A 181 0.25 5.99 38.17
CA THR A 181 1.62 6.19 38.68
C THR A 181 1.80 7.60 39.26
N GLN A 182 1.23 8.62 38.63
CA GLN A 182 1.26 10.00 39.13
C GLN A 182 0.50 10.15 40.46
N GLN A 183 -0.69 9.55 40.56
CA GLN A 183 -1.47 9.55 41.80
C GLN A 183 -0.71 8.87 42.95
N GLN A 184 -0.07 7.73 42.70
CA GLN A 184 0.74 7.03 43.70
C GLN A 184 1.94 7.86 44.20
N LYS A 185 2.55 8.68 43.33
CA LYS A 185 3.63 9.59 43.71
C LYS A 185 3.16 10.79 44.54
N LEU A 186 1.92 11.25 44.33
CA LEU A 186 1.32 12.35 45.10
C LEU A 186 0.84 11.93 46.49
N THR A 187 0.64 10.63 46.71
CA THR A 187 0.16 10.06 47.98
C THR A 187 1.30 9.56 48.89
N ARG A 188 2.56 9.73 48.45
CA ARG A 188 3.79 9.40 49.20
C ARG A 188 4.58 10.65 49.48
#